data_AF-A0A378BVN5-F1
#
_entry.id   AF-A0A378BVN5-F1
#
_cell.length_a   1.000
_cell.length_b   1.000
_cell.length_c   1.000
_cell.angle_alpha   90.00
_cell.angle_beta   90.00
_cell.angle_gamma   90.00
#
_symmetry.space_group_name_H-M   'P 1'
#
loop_
_entity.id
_entity.type
_entity.pdbx_description
1 polymer ?
#
loop_
_entity_poly.entity_id
_entity_poly.type
_entity_poly.pdbx_seq_one_letter_code
_entity_poly.pdbx_strand_id
1 'polypeptide(L)'
;MLLLTSDDVAQKYHLPHSSRLLRPMPLDMTNFEDDITLFLETQTVACHTPSVIGDAKKWTERSAALITQGGKMHTPWKAEDIALLEKWCGIPGPAAPWLLTALAADLVSLRKQPLLALFSSEQEHFISTITPGSEDEYTG
;
A
#
# COMPACT_ATOMS: atom_id res chain seq x y z
N MET A 1 2.17 14.59 -12.44
CA MET A 1 2.15 13.55 -13.50
C MET A 1 2.64 12.27 -12.86
N LEU A 2 1.85 11.19 -12.89
CA LEU A 2 2.26 9.90 -12.35
C LEU A 2 2.91 9.08 -13.47
N LEU A 3 4.16 8.66 -13.29
CA LEU A 3 4.83 7.69 -14.16
C LEU A 3 5.20 6.47 -13.32
N LEU A 4 4.59 5.33 -13.65
CA LEU A 4 4.93 4.05 -13.05
C LEU A 4 5.81 3.28 -14.04
N THR A 5 6.95 2.81 -13.55
CA THR A 5 7.91 2.04 -14.31
C THR A 5 8.56 1.00 -13.41
N SER A 6 9.20 -0.02 -13.98
CA SER A 6 9.94 -0.99 -13.17
C SER A 6 11.23 -0.37 -12.63
N ASP A 7 11.69 -0.87 -11.48
CA ASP A 7 12.94 -0.43 -10.86
C ASP A 7 14.12 -0.50 -11.85
N ASP A 8 14.21 -1.56 -12.67
CA ASP A 8 15.27 -1.72 -13.68
C ASP A 8 15.26 -0.58 -14.73
N VAL A 9 14.08 -0.13 -15.14
CA VAL A 9 13.94 0.95 -16.13
C VAL A 9 14.21 2.30 -15.48
N ALA A 10 13.71 2.54 -14.27
CA ALA A 10 14.02 3.74 -13.51
C ALA A 10 15.53 3.89 -13.32
N GLN A 11 16.22 2.80 -12.96
CA GLN A 11 17.66 2.78 -12.76
C GLN A 11 18.43 3.00 -14.06
N LYS A 12 18.09 2.26 -15.12
CA LYS A 12 18.76 2.37 -16.43
C LYS A 12 18.73 3.78 -17.00
N TYR A 13 17.62 4.50 -16.81
CA TYR A 13 17.41 5.84 -17.35
C TYR A 13 17.56 6.95 -16.31
N HIS A 14 18.01 6.64 -15.09
CA HIS A 14 18.17 7.59 -13.97
C HIS A 14 16.92 8.46 -13.75
N LEU A 15 15.74 7.83 -13.82
CA LEU A 15 14.49 8.55 -13.63
C LEU A 15 14.34 8.93 -12.15
N PRO A 16 14.02 10.21 -11.85
CA PRO A 16 13.75 10.62 -10.48
C PRO A 16 12.49 9.90 -9.99
N HIS A 17 12.57 9.28 -8.81
CA HIS A 17 11.47 8.53 -8.24
C HIS A 17 11.31 8.88 -6.75
N SER A 18 10.20 9.54 -6.41
CA SER A 18 9.92 9.97 -5.04
C SER A 18 9.39 8.85 -4.13
N SER A 19 8.94 7.75 -4.73
CA SER A 19 8.34 6.60 -4.05
C SER A 19 8.57 5.31 -4.85
N ARG A 20 8.55 4.17 -4.17
CA ARG A 20 8.61 2.83 -4.76
C ARG A 20 7.38 2.04 -4.33
N LEU A 21 6.70 1.40 -5.29
CA LEU A 21 5.61 0.47 -5.03
C LEU A 21 6.21 -0.94 -5.00
N LEU A 22 6.21 -1.59 -3.82
CA LEU A 22 6.67 -2.96 -3.73
C LEU A 22 5.71 -3.91 -4.48
N ARG A 23 6.19 -5.12 -4.78
CA ARG A 23 5.42 -6.09 -5.55
C ARG A 23 4.05 -6.35 -4.88
N PRO A 24 2.92 -6.07 -5.55
CA PRO A 24 1.62 -6.38 -4.98
C PRO A 24 1.42 -7.88 -4.80
N MET A 25 0.81 -8.28 -3.69
CA MET A 25 0.39 -9.65 -3.43
C MET A 25 -1.14 -9.73 -3.54
N PRO A 26 -1.70 -10.72 -4.28
CA PRO A 26 -3.13 -10.96 -4.27
C PRO A 26 -3.59 -11.41 -2.87
N LEU A 27 -4.83 -11.07 -2.52
CA LEU A 27 -5.48 -11.48 -1.29
C LEU A 27 -6.69 -12.35 -1.60
N ASP A 28 -6.73 -13.55 -1.03
CA ASP A 28 -7.91 -14.39 -0.94
C ASP A 28 -8.78 -13.92 0.23
N MET A 29 -9.94 -13.36 -0.10
CA MET A 29 -10.87 -12.83 0.90
C MET A 29 -11.51 -13.92 1.78
N THR A 30 -11.39 -15.20 1.40
CA THR A 30 -11.81 -16.35 2.23
C THR A 30 -10.76 -16.74 3.27
N ASN A 31 -9.47 -16.51 2.98
CA ASN A 31 -8.32 -16.82 3.83
C ASN A 31 -7.55 -15.55 4.25
N PHE A 32 -8.26 -14.42 4.36
CA PHE A 32 -7.67 -13.09 4.51
C PHE A 32 -6.65 -12.98 5.67
N GLU A 33 -6.93 -13.62 6.81
CA GLU A 33 -6.05 -13.53 7.97
C GLU A 33 -4.68 -14.21 7.76
N ASP A 34 -4.69 -15.36 7.09
CA ASP A 34 -3.47 -16.11 6.77
C ASP A 34 -2.66 -15.36 5.71
N ASP A 35 -3.34 -14.79 4.70
CA ASP A 35 -2.70 -13.98 3.67
C ASP A 35 -2.08 -12.70 4.23
N ILE A 36 -2.73 -12.02 5.18
CA ILE A 36 -2.12 -10.86 5.86
C ILE A 36 -0.86 -11.29 6.62
N THR A 37 -0.90 -12.43 7.30
CA THR A 37 0.27 -12.95 8.02
C THR A 37 1.42 -13.23 7.05
N LEU A 38 1.15 -13.96 5.96
CA LEU A 38 2.12 -14.25 4.91
C LEU A 38 2.69 -12.97 4.27
N PHE A 39 1.85 -11.98 4.02
CA PHE A 39 2.29 -10.69 3.49
C PHE A 39 3.26 -9.99 4.43
N LEU A 40 2.93 -9.93 5.73
CA LEU A 40 3.76 -9.27 6.73
C LEU A 40 5.09 -10.00 6.96
N GLU A 41 5.12 -11.32 6.81
CA GLU A 41 6.35 -12.12 6.87
C GLU A 41 7.25 -11.91 5.64
N THR A 42 6.65 -11.74 4.45
CA THR A 42 7.39 -11.59 3.19
C THR A 42 7.82 -10.15 2.92
N GLN A 43 6.98 -9.17 3.22
CA GLN A 43 7.26 -7.74 3.13
C GLN A 43 7.31 -7.13 4.53
N THR A 44 8.36 -7.46 5.28
CA THR A 44 8.53 -7.00 6.68
C THR A 44 8.51 -5.48 6.85
N VAL A 45 8.82 -4.71 5.79
CA VAL A 45 8.67 -3.24 5.77
C VAL A 45 7.22 -2.81 6.06
N ALA A 46 6.23 -3.61 5.66
CA ALA A 46 4.82 -3.39 5.94
C ALA A 46 4.55 -3.29 7.46
N CYS A 47 5.27 -4.05 8.28
CA CYS A 47 5.10 -4.06 9.73
C CYS A 47 5.43 -2.71 10.38
N HIS A 48 6.26 -1.90 9.71
CA HIS A 48 6.69 -0.60 10.19
C HIS A 48 5.89 0.56 9.58
N THR A 49 4.86 0.28 8.79
CA THR A 49 4.03 1.34 8.21
C THR A 49 3.16 1.99 9.31
N PRO A 50 3.19 3.32 9.47
CA PRO A 50 2.39 4.02 10.46
C PRO A 50 0.92 4.17 10.05
N SER A 51 0.58 3.95 8.78
CA SER A 51 -0.80 4.11 8.28
C SER A 51 -1.12 3.15 7.14
N VAL A 52 -2.41 2.87 7.01
CA VAL A 52 -2.99 2.03 5.94
C VAL A 52 -3.97 2.87 5.12
N ILE A 53 -3.96 2.69 3.80
CA ILE A 53 -4.94 3.29 2.90
C ILE A 53 -5.65 2.20 2.09
N GLY A 54 -6.97 2.31 1.94
CA GLY A 54 -7.77 1.42 1.09
C GLY A 54 -8.54 2.20 0.05
N ASP A 55 -8.86 1.58 -1.07
CA ASP A 55 -9.63 2.21 -2.14
C ASP A 55 -11.14 2.22 -1.86
N ALA A 56 -11.68 1.12 -1.33
CA ALA A 56 -13.12 0.90 -1.19
C ALA A 56 -13.56 0.67 0.27
N LYS A 57 -14.82 1.00 0.57
CA LYS A 57 -15.41 0.86 1.91
C LYS A 57 -15.48 -0.57 2.41
N LYS A 58 -15.48 -1.57 1.51
CA LYS A 58 -15.43 -3.00 1.87
C LYS A 58 -14.23 -3.36 2.75
N TRP A 59 -13.14 -2.60 2.70
CA TRP A 59 -12.01 -2.77 3.62
C TRP A 59 -12.35 -2.48 5.08
N THR A 60 -13.40 -1.69 5.35
CA THR A 60 -13.89 -1.43 6.72
C THR A 60 -14.29 -2.73 7.41
N GLU A 61 -14.93 -3.66 6.69
CA GLU A 61 -15.37 -4.95 7.22
C GLU A 61 -14.20 -5.85 7.65
N ARG A 62 -13.01 -5.61 7.08
CA ARG A 62 -11.78 -6.38 7.35
C ARG A 62 -10.76 -5.63 8.19
N SER A 63 -11.03 -4.37 8.54
CA SER A 63 -10.13 -3.52 9.33
C SER A 63 -9.77 -4.15 10.69
N ALA A 64 -10.74 -4.73 11.39
CA ALA A 64 -10.50 -5.40 12.67
C ALA A 64 -9.58 -6.63 12.52
N ALA A 65 -9.79 -7.44 11.49
CA ALA A 65 -8.93 -8.58 11.19
C ALA A 65 -7.51 -8.12 10.83
N LEU A 66 -7.39 -7.09 10.00
CA LEU A 66 -6.10 -6.48 9.62
C LEU A 66 -5.34 -5.97 10.84
N ILE A 67 -5.98 -5.22 11.74
CA ILE A 67 -5.38 -4.70 12.97
C ILE A 67 -4.97 -5.85 13.90
N THR A 68 -5.81 -6.88 14.02
CA THR A 68 -5.53 -8.03 14.89
C THR A 68 -4.32 -8.82 14.40
N GLN A 69 -4.28 -9.15 13.10
CA GLN A 69 -3.16 -9.90 12.51
C GLN A 69 -1.88 -9.05 12.46
N GLY A 70 -2.00 -7.77 12.11
CA GLY A 70 -0.90 -6.82 12.19
C GLY A 70 -0.34 -6.68 13.61
N GLY A 71 -1.20 -6.63 14.62
CA GLY A 71 -0.79 -6.55 16.03
C GLY A 71 0.05 -7.75 16.49
N LYS A 72 -0.21 -8.96 15.98
CA LYS A 72 0.64 -10.14 16.23
C LYS A 72 2.06 -9.97 15.67
N MET A 73 2.19 -9.21 14.58
CA MET A 73 3.45 -8.85 13.92
C MET A 73 3.98 -7.48 14.37
N HIS A 74 3.46 -6.93 15.49
CA HIS A 74 3.86 -5.66 16.10
C HIS A 74 3.64 -4.42 15.21
N THR A 75 2.64 -4.44 14.33
CA THR A 75 2.30 -3.23 13.56
C THR A 75 1.63 -2.17 14.44
N PRO A 76 1.84 -0.88 14.17
CA PRO A 76 1.31 0.20 15.01
C PRO A 76 -0.15 0.56 14.67
N TRP A 77 -0.80 -0.15 13.74
CA TRP A 77 -2.06 0.27 13.13
C TRP A 77 -3.22 0.31 14.12
N LYS A 78 -3.94 1.43 14.11
CA LYS A 78 -5.25 1.56 14.75
C LYS A 78 -6.32 1.87 13.71
N ALA A 79 -7.59 1.79 14.12
CA ALA A 79 -8.70 2.13 13.24
C ALA A 79 -8.63 3.58 12.69
N GLU A 80 -8.05 4.51 13.46
CA GLU A 80 -7.83 5.91 13.05
C GLU A 80 -6.73 6.07 11.98
N ASP A 81 -5.80 5.11 11.90
CA ASP A 81 -4.69 5.12 10.94
C ASP A 81 -5.05 4.44 9.60
N ILE A 82 -6.28 3.89 9.51
CA ILE A 82 -6.83 3.30 8.28
C ILE A 82 -7.71 4.34 7.59
N ALA A 83 -7.26 4.81 6.44
CA ALA A 83 -8.01 5.75 5.62
C ALA A 83 -8.54 5.10 4.34
N LEU A 84 -9.68 5.59 3.83
CA LEU A 84 -10.35 5.01 2.67
C LEU A 84 -10.58 6.09 1.61
N LEU A 85 -10.16 5.82 0.36
CA LEU A 85 -10.32 6.71 -0.78
C LEU A 85 -11.79 7.05 -1.03
N GLU A 86 -12.67 6.07 -0.90
CA GLU A 86 -14.12 6.25 -1.03
C GLU A 86 -14.68 7.35 -0.11
N LYS A 87 -14.06 7.59 1.05
CA LYS A 87 -14.47 8.67 1.97
C LYS A 87 -14.29 10.07 1.37
N TRP A 88 -13.32 10.24 0.47
CA TRP A 88 -13.00 11.53 -0.15
C TRP A 88 -13.53 11.66 -1.58
N CYS A 89 -13.58 10.54 -2.31
CA CYS A 89 -13.92 10.54 -3.73
C CYS A 89 -15.33 10.01 -4.03
N GLY A 90 -16.04 9.47 -3.05
CA GLY A 90 -17.28 8.72 -3.28
C GLY A 90 -17.00 7.32 -3.86
N ILE A 91 -18.03 6.68 -4.41
CA ILE A 91 -17.92 5.30 -4.92
C ILE A 91 -16.81 5.23 -5.97
N PRO A 92 -15.74 4.47 -5.73
CA PRO A 92 -14.60 4.45 -6.62
C PRO A 92 -14.95 3.73 -7.94
N GLY A 93 -14.56 4.32 -9.07
CA GLY A 93 -14.70 3.68 -10.38
C GLY A 93 -13.62 2.61 -10.65
N PRO A 94 -13.60 2.00 -11.85
CA PRO A 94 -12.63 0.94 -12.19
C PRO A 94 -11.14 1.35 -12.09
N ALA A 95 -10.87 2.66 -12.17
CA ALA A 95 -9.53 3.22 -12.03
C ALA A 95 -9.11 3.51 -10.57
N ALA A 96 -9.93 3.14 -9.59
CA ALA A 96 -9.68 3.41 -8.18
C ALA A 96 -8.34 2.86 -7.66
N PRO A 97 -7.87 1.66 -8.05
CA PRO A 97 -6.56 1.20 -7.64
C PRO A 97 -5.42 2.13 -8.11
N TRP A 98 -5.53 2.67 -9.32
CA TRP A 98 -4.55 3.61 -9.86
C TRP A 98 -4.61 4.97 -9.18
N LEU A 99 -5.82 5.45 -8.86
CA LEU A 99 -6.00 6.68 -8.09
C LEU A 99 -5.45 6.54 -6.66
N LEU A 100 -5.70 5.40 -6.00
CA LEU A 100 -5.13 5.08 -4.71
C LEU A 100 -3.60 5.03 -4.77
N THR A 101 -3.05 4.43 -5.83
CA THR A 101 -1.60 4.34 -6.04
C THR A 101 -0.98 5.72 -6.17
N ALA A 102 -1.58 6.60 -6.97
CA ALA A 102 -1.14 7.99 -7.11
C ALA A 102 -1.16 8.73 -5.76
N LEU A 103 -2.27 8.62 -5.02
CA LEU A 103 -2.43 9.23 -3.72
C LEU A 103 -1.43 8.69 -2.69
N ALA A 104 -1.23 7.37 -2.64
CA ALA A 104 -0.27 6.73 -1.75
C ALA A 104 1.16 7.19 -2.06
N ALA A 105 1.55 7.26 -3.33
CA ALA A 105 2.84 7.79 -3.76
C ALA A 105 3.06 9.24 -3.32
N ASP A 106 2.05 10.10 -3.48
CA ASP A 106 2.11 11.50 -3.03
C ASP A 106 2.23 11.60 -1.50
N LEU A 107 1.43 10.83 -0.75
CA LEU A 107 1.48 10.80 0.72
C LEU A 107 2.84 10.34 1.25
N VAL A 108 3.39 9.27 0.67
CA VAL A 108 4.72 8.76 1.03
C VAL A 108 5.81 9.79 0.70
N SER A 109 5.70 10.46 -0.45
CA SER A 109 6.64 11.52 -0.85
C SER A 109 6.61 12.71 0.09
N LEU A 110 5.42 13.12 0.55
CA LEU A 110 5.22 14.24 1.48
C LEU A 110 5.64 13.90 2.92
N ARG A 111 5.30 12.70 3.40
CA ARG A 111 5.54 12.29 4.79
C ARG A 111 6.90 11.63 5.01
N LYS A 112 7.57 11.19 3.93
CA LYS A 112 8.82 10.41 3.97
C LYS A 112 8.72 9.16 4.85
N GLN A 113 7.55 8.54 4.87
CA GLN A 113 7.25 7.33 5.64
C GLN A 113 6.58 6.30 4.73
N PRO A 114 6.82 5.00 4.90
CA PRO A 114 6.17 3.97 4.11
C PRO A 114 4.68 3.89 4.45
N LEU A 115 3.87 3.33 3.56
CA LEU A 115 2.43 3.23 3.72
C LEU A 115 1.93 1.90 3.17
N LEU A 116 0.98 1.28 3.86
CA LEU A 116 0.33 0.07 3.38
C LEU A 116 -0.89 0.43 2.53
N ALA A 117 -1.01 -0.11 1.33
CA ALA A 117 -2.16 0.10 0.46
C ALA A 117 -2.93 -1.19 0.19
N LEU A 118 -4.25 -1.08 0.30
CA LEU A 118 -5.22 -2.13 0.01
C LEU A 118 -6.01 -1.73 -1.24
N PHE A 119 -5.87 -2.55 -2.29
CA PHE A 119 -6.47 -2.31 -3.59
C PHE A 119 -7.55 -3.32 -3.86
N SER A 120 -8.62 -2.87 -4.49
CA SER A 120 -9.73 -3.71 -4.83
C SER A 120 -10.24 -3.45 -6.23
N SER A 121 -10.48 -4.54 -6.93
CA SER A 121 -11.17 -4.59 -8.21
C SER A 121 -12.50 -5.32 -8.01
N GLU A 122 -13.25 -5.54 -9.10
CA GLU A 122 -14.54 -6.22 -9.05
C GLU A 122 -14.43 -7.61 -8.41
N GLN A 123 -13.38 -8.37 -8.74
CA GLN A 123 -13.16 -9.74 -8.24
C GLN A 123 -11.82 -9.94 -7.53
N GLU A 124 -10.88 -9.03 -7.72
CA GLU A 124 -9.51 -9.19 -7.23
C GLU A 124 -9.21 -8.19 -6.11
N HIS A 125 -8.38 -8.62 -5.19
CA HIS A 125 -7.94 -7.83 -4.05
C HIS A 125 -6.43 -7.96 -3.95
N PHE A 126 -5.76 -6.84 -3.69
CA PHE A 126 -4.31 -6.82 -3.59
C PHE A 126 -3.87 -5.99 -2.39
N ILE A 127 -2.71 -6.35 -1.85
CA ILE A 127 -2.01 -5.60 -0.83
C ILE A 127 -0.61 -5.26 -1.33
N SER A 128 -0.14 -4.05 -1.05
CA SER A 128 1.24 -3.66 -1.31
C SER A 128 1.71 -2.62 -0.31
N THR A 129 3.03 -2.55 -0.14
CA THR A 129 3.70 -1.49 0.61
C THR A 129 4.28 -0.47 -0.36
N ILE A 130 4.02 0.82 -0.11
CA ILE A 130 4.67 1.91 -0.82
C ILE A 130 5.73 2.48 0.11
N THR A 131 6.98 2.59 -0.35
CA THR A 131 8.08 3.15 0.43
C THR A 131 8.58 4.45 -0.21
N PRO A 132 9.22 5.34 0.56
CA PRO A 132 9.94 6.46 -0.02
C PRO A 132 10.97 5.97 -1.05
N GLY A 133 11.14 6.74 -2.13
CA GLY A 133 12.24 6.54 -3.05
C GLY A 133 13.55 7.00 -2.41
N SER A 134 14.61 6.24 -2.61
CA SER A 134 15.96 6.62 -2.22
C SER A 134 16.62 7.35 -3.38
N GLU A 135 16.70 8.68 -3.31
CA GLU A 135 17.59 9.43 -4.21
C GLU A 135 19.07 9.08 -3.95
N ASP A 136 19.39 8.56 -2.76
CA ASP A 136 20.75 8.23 -2.30
C ASP A 136 21.31 6.87 -2.79
N GLU A 137 20.58 6.10 -3.61
CA GLU A 137 21.15 4.87 -4.22
C GLU A 137 22.19 5.16 -5.31
N TYR A 138 22.44 6.44 -5.65
CA TYR A 138 23.36 6.86 -6.72
C TYR A 138 24.66 7.53 -6.24
N THR A 139 24.88 7.67 -4.92
CA THR A 139 26.06 8.32 -4.35
C THR A 139 27.05 7.36 -3.68
N GLY A 140 26.94 6.05 -3.95
CA GLY A 140 27.88 5.00 -3.49
C GLY A 140 28.93 4.62 -4.53
#